data_AF-A0A9D4RQD0-F1
#
_entry.id   AF-A0A9D4RQD0-F1
#
_cell.length_a   1.000
_cell.length_b   1.000
_cell.length_c   1.000
_cell.angle_alpha   90.00
_cell.angle_beta   90.00
_cell.angle_gamma   90.00
#
_symmetry.space_group_name_H-M   'P 1'
#
loop_
_entity.id
_entity.type
_entity.pdbx_description
1 polymer ?
#
loop_
_entity_poly.entity_id
_entity_poly.type
_entity_poly.pdbx_seq_one_letter_code
_entity_poly.pdbx_strand_id
1 'polypeptide(L)'
;MASPQPLLGGYTKRDPNDKTIVELAKKAAQQMWPDLVFERVEKAESQVVAGTNYRIDILLSKHKNDRVKVQHKVHIFEPLPAQ
;
A
#
# COMPACT_ATOMS: atom_id res chain seq x y z
N MET A 1 -14.35 22.81 22.44
CA MET A 1 -14.74 22.01 21.26
C MET A 1 -13.82 20.79 21.22
N ALA A 2 -14.36 19.58 21.38
CA ALA A 2 -13.54 18.37 21.30
C ALA A 2 -13.29 18.02 19.84
N SER A 3 -12.03 17.95 19.42
CA SER A 3 -11.65 17.44 18.10
C SER A 3 -12.14 15.99 17.96
N PRO A 4 -12.71 15.58 16.82
CA PRO A 4 -13.16 14.20 16.64
C PRO A 4 -11.97 13.26 16.84
N GLN A 5 -12.08 12.39 17.83
CA GLN A 5 -11.09 11.34 18.07
C GLN A 5 -11.13 10.38 16.87
N PRO A 6 -9.98 10.03 16.28
CA PRO A 6 -9.95 9.09 15.18
C PRO A 6 -10.58 7.77 15.63
N LEU A 7 -11.56 7.28 14.88
CA LEU A 7 -12.22 6.01 15.15
C LEU A 7 -11.18 4.89 15.17
N LEU A 8 -10.91 4.34 16.35
CA LEU A 8 -9.99 3.22 16.54
C LEU A 8 -10.52 1.99 15.78
N GLY A 9 -9.71 1.42 14.90
CA GLY A 9 -10.06 0.27 14.08
C GLY A 9 -10.58 0.57 12.67
N GLY A 10 -10.69 1.83 12.26
CA GLY A 10 -10.95 2.20 10.86
C GLY A 10 -9.68 2.21 9.99
N TYR A 11 -9.85 2.26 8.66
CA TYR A 11 -8.75 2.59 7.77
C TYR A 11 -8.37 4.07 7.91
N THR A 12 -7.08 4.33 8.03
CA THR A 12 -6.50 5.67 8.10
C THR A 12 -5.58 5.88 6.91
N LYS A 13 -5.60 7.08 6.33
CA LYS A 13 -4.73 7.46 5.21
C LYS A 13 -3.26 7.37 5.63
N ARG A 14 -2.43 6.85 4.74
CA ARG A 14 -0.97 6.83 4.85
C ARG A 14 -0.35 7.64 3.72
N ASP A 15 0.87 8.13 3.95
CA ASP A 15 1.64 8.80 2.91
C ASP A 15 2.05 7.76 1.84
N PRO A 16 1.68 7.95 0.56
CA PRO A 16 2.12 7.09 -0.54
C PRO A 16 3.64 7.02 -0.71
N ASN A 17 4.39 8.02 -0.20
CA ASN A 17 5.84 8.09 -0.29
C ASN A 17 6.55 7.58 0.97
N ASP A 18 5.79 7.12 1.97
CA ASP A 18 6.36 6.48 3.15
C ASP A 18 7.20 5.27 2.74
N LYS A 19 8.41 5.14 3.31
CA LYS A 19 9.36 4.10 2.90
C LYS A 19 8.80 2.70 3.11
N THR A 20 8.11 2.46 4.23
CA THR A 20 7.51 1.17 4.54
C THR A 20 6.38 0.84 3.57
N ILE A 21 5.52 1.81 3.25
CA ILE A 21 4.46 1.64 2.26
C ILE A 21 5.03 1.33 0.87
N VAL A 22 6.06 2.06 0.44
CA VAL A 22 6.71 1.85 -0.87
C VAL A 22 7.38 0.48 -0.94
N GLU A 23 8.05 0.04 0.12
CA GLU A 23 8.69 -1.28 0.18
C GLU A 23 7.67 -2.42 0.15
N LEU A 24 6.58 -2.32 0.92
CA LEU A 24 5.47 -3.27 0.88
C LEU A 24 4.85 -3.36 -0.52
N ALA A 25 4.61 -2.21 -1.14
CA ALA A 25 4.04 -2.13 -2.48
C ALA A 25 4.97 -2.73 -3.55
N LYS A 26 6.28 -2.46 -3.48
CA LYS A 26 7.27 -3.06 -4.39
C LYS A 26 7.33 -4.57 -4.23
N LYS A 27 7.34 -5.07 -2.99
CA LYS A 27 7.33 -6.51 -2.71
C LYS A 27 6.08 -7.18 -3.27
N ALA A 28 4.91 -6.59 -3.03
CA ALA A 28 3.65 -7.09 -3.57
C ALA A 28 3.64 -7.07 -5.11
N ALA A 29 4.12 -6.00 -5.73
CA ALA A 29 4.21 -5.89 -7.18
C ALA A 29 5.12 -6.97 -7.78
N GLN A 30 6.30 -7.20 -7.19
CA GLN A 30 7.22 -8.26 -7.61
C GLN A 30 6.62 -9.67 -7.49
N GLN A 31 5.81 -9.91 -6.46
CA GLN A 31 5.18 -11.22 -6.24
C GLN A 31 3.97 -11.46 -7.16
N MET A 32 3.15 -10.43 -7.41
CA MET A 32 1.89 -10.57 -8.16
C MET A 32 2.05 -10.31 -9.65
N TRP A 33 2.94 -9.39 -10.04
CA TRP A 33 3.13 -8.93 -11.42
C TRP A 33 4.63 -8.80 -11.75
N PRO A 34 5.38 -9.92 -11.76
CA PRO A 34 6.84 -9.92 -11.96
C PRO A 34 7.27 -9.32 -13.31
N ASP A 35 6.38 -9.38 -14.32
CA ASP A 35 6.65 -8.84 -15.66
C ASP A 35 6.36 -7.34 -15.81
N LEU A 36 5.84 -6.70 -14.75
CA LEU A 36 5.53 -5.27 -14.76
C LEU A 36 6.54 -4.48 -13.94
N VAL A 37 6.76 -3.25 -14.37
CA VAL A 37 7.62 -2.28 -13.71
C VAL A 37 6.80 -1.51 -12.68
N PHE A 38 7.26 -1.53 -11.42
CA PHE A 38 6.73 -0.67 -10.38
C PHE A 38 7.06 0.79 -10.64
N GLU A 39 6.05 1.65 -10.74
CA GLU A 39 6.23 3.09 -10.94
C GLU A 39 6.16 3.84 -9.61
N ARG A 40 5.03 3.74 -8.90
CA ARG A 40 4.79 4.43 -7.61
C ARG A 40 3.53 3.89 -6.92
N VAL A 41 3.36 4.30 -5.67
CA VAL A 41 2.08 4.20 -4.95
C VAL A 41 1.25 5.45 -5.23
N GLU A 42 -0.04 5.29 -5.51
CA GLU A 42 -0.97 6.42 -5.71
C GLU A 42 -1.76 6.74 -4.45
N LYS A 43 -2.19 5.70 -3.72
CA LYS A 43 -2.92 5.82 -2.46
C LYS A 43 -2.53 4.70 -1.52
N ALA A 44 -2.49 5.00 -0.23
CA ALA A 44 -2.26 4.02 0.81
C ALA A 44 -3.15 4.31 2.01
N GLU A 45 -3.69 3.25 2.60
CA GLU A 45 -4.46 3.27 3.83
C GLU A 45 -4.02 2.10 4.71
N SER A 46 -4.06 2.27 6.03
CA SER A 46 -3.77 1.21 6.98
C SER A 46 -4.86 1.05 8.03
N GLN A 47 -5.00 -0.13 8.59
CA GLN A 47 -5.90 -0.43 9.69
C GLN A 47 -5.17 -1.34 10.68
N VAL A 48 -5.16 -0.94 11.95
CA VAL A 48 -4.60 -1.75 13.05
C VAL A 48 -5.62 -2.82 13.44
N VAL A 49 -5.17 -4.08 13.51
CA VAL A 49 -5.92 -5.29 13.92
C VAL A 49 -5.02 -6.14 14.83
N ALA A 50 -5.09 -7.48 14.79
CA ALA A 50 -4.04 -8.37 15.32
C ALA A 50 -2.79 -8.37 14.40
N GLY A 51 -2.31 -7.17 14.05
CA GLY A 51 -1.36 -6.89 12.99
C GLY A 51 -1.74 -5.57 12.30
N THR A 52 -1.33 -5.40 11.05
CA THR A 52 -1.71 -4.25 10.25
C THR A 52 -2.21 -4.70 8.88
N ASN A 53 -3.42 -4.28 8.53
CA ASN A 53 -3.92 -4.37 7.16
C ASN A 53 -3.52 -3.11 6.40
N TYR A 54 -3.07 -3.26 5.16
CA TYR A 54 -2.80 -2.16 4.23
C TYR A 54 -3.65 -2.30 2.99
N ARG A 55 -4.23 -1.19 2.52
CA ARG A 55 -4.83 -1.06 1.19
C ARG A 55 -3.98 -0.10 0.39
N ILE A 56 -3.42 -0.57 -0.72
CA ILE A 56 -2.48 0.20 -1.51
C ILE A 56 -2.92 0.18 -2.97
N ASP A 57 -3.07 1.35 -3.57
CA ASP A 57 -3.24 1.51 -5.01
C ASP A 57 -1.85 1.71 -5.62
N ILE A 58 -1.39 0.74 -6.42
CA ILE A 58 -0.08 0.70 -7.07
C ILE A 58 -0.25 1.03 -8.54
N LEU A 59 0.63 1.89 -9.06
CA LEU A 59 0.73 2.15 -10.49
C LEU A 59 1.88 1.34 -11.09
N LEU A 60 1.57 0.56 -12.12
CA LEU A 60 2.51 -0.32 -12.83
C LEU A 60 2.55 0.00 -14.33
N SER A 61 3.64 -0.36 -15.00
CA SER A 61 3.85 -0.19 -16.44
C SER A 61 4.49 -1.44 -17.06
N LYS A 62 4.43 -1.62 -18.38
CA LYS A 62 5.14 -2.75 -19.04
C LYS A 62 6.64 -2.52 -19.13
N HIS A 63 7.05 -1.28 -19.33
CA HIS A 63 8.46 -0.88 -19.43
C HIS A 63 8.69 0.44 -18.70
N LYS A 64 9.94 0.70 -18.29
CA LYS A 64 10.31 2.00 -17.73
C LYS A 64 9.98 3.11 -18.73
N ASN A 65 9.33 4.17 -18.25
CA ASN A 65 8.88 5.32 -19.04
C ASN A 65 7.79 5.00 -20.07
N ASP A 66 7.08 3.88 -19.94
CA ASP A 66 5.89 3.63 -20.75
C ASP A 66 4.82 4.70 -20.45
N ARG A 67 4.11 5.11 -21.51
CA ARG A 67 2.99 6.05 -21.41
C ARG A 67 1.74 5.36 -20.88
N VAL A 68 1.63 4.05 -21.09
CA VAL A 68 0.50 3.26 -20.58
C VAL A 68 0.83 2.80 -19.17
N LYS A 69 0.02 3.25 -18.21
CA LYS A 69 0.13 2.87 -16.81
C LYS A 69 -1.18 2.23 -16.36
N VAL A 70 -1.08 1.15 -15.61
CA VAL A 70 -2.22 0.40 -15.08
C VAL A 70 -2.20 0.46 -13.57
N GLN A 71 -3.32 0.87 -13.00
CA GLN A 71 -3.49 0.91 -11.55
C GLN A 71 -4.01 -0.44 -11.06
N HIS A 72 -3.41 -0.96 -9.99
CA HIS A 72 -3.83 -2.16 -9.30
C HIS A 72 -4.05 -1.87 -7.81
N LYS A 73 -5.11 -2.43 -7.24
CA LYS A 73 -5.37 -2.37 -5.79
C LYS A 73 -4.88 -3.65 -5.13
N VAL A 74 -4.02 -3.52 -4.12
CA VAL A 74 -3.53 -4.65 -3.31
C VAL A 74 -3.94 -4.49 -1.87
N HIS A 75 -4.30 -5.61 -1.24
CA HIS A 75 -4.54 -5.70 0.19
C HIS A 75 -3.44 -6.57 0.81
N ILE A 76 -2.70 -6.02 1.75
CA ILE A 76 -1.55 -6.68 2.39
C ILE A 76 -1.84 -6.79 3.88
N PHE A 77 -1.57 -7.95 4.47
CA PHE A 77 -1.62 -8.15 5.92
C PHE A 77 -0.21 -8.39 6.46
N GLU A 78 0.18 -7.58 7.43
CA GLU A 78 1.42 -7.75 8.19
C GLU A 78 1.05 -8.24 9.61
N PRO A 79 1.35 -9.50 9.96
CA PRO A 79 1.01 -10.03 11.27
C PRO A 79 1.87 -9.39 12.37
N LEU A 80 1.37 -9.41 13.61
CA LEU A 80 2.20 -9.06 14.76
C LEU A 80 3.40 -10.02 14.87
N PRO A 81 4.59 -9.54 15.28
CA PRO A 81 5.69 -10.42 15.63
C PRO A 81 5.26 -11.44 16.68
N ALA A 82 5.77 -12.66 16.58
CA ALA A 82 5.59 -13.65 17.64
C ALA A 82 6.21 -13.11 18.94
N GLN A 83 5.45 -13.20 20.03
CA GLN A 83 5.90 -12.87 21.39
C GLN A 83 6.70 -14.01 22.02
#